data_AF-A0A7K4HBQ3-F1
#
_entry.id   AF-A0A7K4HBQ3-F1
#
_cell.length_a   1.000
_cell.length_b   1.000
_cell.length_c   1.000
_cell.angle_alpha   90.00
_cell.angle_beta   90.00
_cell.angle_gamma   90.00
#
_symmetry.space_group_name_H-M   'P 1'
#
loop_
_entity.id
_entity.type
_entity.pdbx_description
1 polymer ?
#
loop_
_entity_poly.entity_id
_entity_poly.type
_entity_poly.pdbx_seq_one_letter_code
_entity_poly.pdbx_strand_id
1 'polypeptide(L)'
;MNSFRSKEKAEMNFENIKDAVKGLYEILDLSLREDDFYYEAGKDNITAIYKNLIDLLLNEFGLRQLVKKIQNSEVELNIVLNEYLANM
;
A
#
# COMPACT_ATOMS: atom_id res chain seq x y z
N MET A 1 4.39 19.02 16.35
CA MET A 1 3.26 18.05 16.28
C MET A 1 3.63 16.87 17.18
N ASN A 2 2.83 16.53 18.21
CA ASN A 2 3.18 15.52 19.22
C ASN A 2 3.47 14.15 18.58
N SER A 3 4.66 13.56 18.79
CA SER A 3 5.11 12.32 18.11
C SER A 3 4.23 11.10 18.41
N PHE A 4 3.49 11.14 19.50
CA PHE A 4 2.51 10.12 19.87
C PHE A 4 1.38 10.02 18.82
N ARG A 5 0.82 11.15 18.38
CA ARG A 5 -0.25 11.19 17.37
C ARG A 5 0.24 10.74 15.98
N SER A 6 1.51 10.99 15.64
CA SER A 6 2.06 10.52 14.36
C SER A 6 2.25 9.01 14.34
N LYS A 7 2.59 8.40 15.48
CA LYS A 7 2.71 6.94 15.60
C LYS A 7 1.36 6.26 15.44
N GLU A 8 0.34 6.71 16.17
CA GLU A 8 -1.02 6.16 16.07
C GLU A 8 -1.58 6.27 14.65
N LYS A 9 -1.35 7.42 13.99
CA LYS A 9 -1.77 7.60 12.60
C LYS A 9 -1.05 6.63 11.64
N ALA A 10 0.24 6.36 11.86
CA ALA A 10 0.99 5.42 11.04
C ALA A 10 0.49 3.97 11.23
N GLU A 11 0.20 3.56 12.47
CA GLU A 11 -0.38 2.26 12.78
C GLU A 11 -1.77 2.10 12.15
N MET A 12 -2.64 3.11 12.26
CA MET A 12 -3.95 3.12 11.61
C MET A 12 -3.84 3.07 10.08
N ASN A 13 -2.90 3.80 9.48
CA ASN A 13 -2.67 3.73 8.04
C ASN A 13 -2.22 2.33 7.59
N PHE A 14 -1.39 1.66 8.38
CA PHE A 14 -0.97 0.29 8.10
C PHE A 14 -2.18 -0.67 8.14
N GLU A 15 -3.01 -0.57 9.17
CA GLU A 15 -4.24 -1.37 9.29
C GLU A 15 -5.19 -1.14 8.10
N ASN A 16 -5.39 0.12 7.69
CA ASN A 16 -6.21 0.45 6.52
C ASN A 16 -5.66 -0.17 5.22
N ILE A 17 -4.33 -0.19 5.04
CA ILE A 17 -3.72 -0.82 3.85
C ILE A 17 -3.91 -2.34 3.89
N LYS A 18 -3.73 -2.97 5.05
CA LYS A 18 -3.95 -4.40 5.24
C LYS A 18 -5.39 -4.79 4.90
N ASP A 19 -6.37 -4.03 5.39
CA ASP A 19 -7.78 -4.27 5.11
C ASP A 19 -8.12 -4.05 3.64
N ALA A 20 -7.52 -3.04 2.99
CA ALA A 20 -7.70 -2.81 1.56
C ALA A 20 -7.17 -3.98 0.71
N VAL A 21 -5.98 -4.50 1.04
CA VAL A 21 -5.39 -5.68 0.36
C VAL A 21 -6.30 -6.91 0.53
N LYS A 22 -6.84 -7.12 1.74
CA LYS A 22 -7.80 -8.20 2.00
C LYS A 22 -9.07 -8.04 1.16
N GLY A 23 -9.62 -6.83 1.10
CA GLY A 23 -10.79 -6.53 0.27
C GLY A 23 -10.55 -6.79 -1.22
N LEU A 24 -9.36 -6.47 -1.74
CA LEU A 24 -8.98 -6.79 -3.13
C LEU A 24 -8.99 -8.30 -3.39
N TYR A 25 -8.46 -9.09 -2.44
CA TYR A 25 -8.49 -10.55 -2.54
C TYR A 25 -9.92 -11.09 -2.51
N GLU A 26 -10.76 -10.59 -1.60
CA GLU A 26 -12.18 -11.01 -1.51
C GLU A 26 -12.96 -10.66 -2.78
N ILE A 27 -12.72 -9.49 -3.39
CA ILE A 27 -13.33 -9.14 -4.68
C ILE A 27 -12.88 -10.09 -5.79
N LEU A 28 -11.58 -10.41 -5.86
CA LEU A 28 -11.05 -11.36 -6.82
C LEU A 28 -11.73 -12.74 -6.68
N ASP A 29 -11.84 -13.21 -5.43
CA ASP A 29 -12.46 -14.50 -5.04
C ASP A 29 -13.94 -14.58 -5.40
N LEU A 30 -14.66 -13.48 -5.28
CA LEU A 30 -16.06 -13.40 -5.68
C LEU A 30 -16.24 -13.25 -7.20
N SER A 31 -15.24 -12.74 -7.91
CA SER A 31 -15.39 -12.31 -9.31
C SER A 31 -14.90 -13.33 -10.33
N LEU A 32 -13.93 -14.18 -9.97
CA LEU A 32 -13.31 -15.14 -10.88
C LEU A 32 -13.43 -16.56 -10.34
N ARG A 33 -13.38 -17.53 -11.25
CA ARG A 33 -13.37 -18.94 -10.87
C ARG A 33 -11.95 -19.36 -10.52
N GLU A 34 -11.81 -20.25 -9.54
CA GLU A 34 -10.49 -20.76 -9.10
C GLU A 34 -9.70 -21.47 -10.21
N ASP A 35 -10.39 -22.04 -11.20
CA ASP A 35 -9.77 -22.70 -12.36
C ASP A 35 -9.34 -21.74 -13.48
N ASP A 36 -9.59 -20.45 -13.32
CA ASP A 36 -9.17 -19.41 -14.26
C ASP A 36 -7.72 -18.98 -14.00
N PHE A 37 -6.91 -18.93 -15.07
CA PHE A 37 -5.56 -18.37 -15.03
C PHE A 37 -5.52 -16.97 -14.41
N TYR A 38 -6.52 -16.13 -14.68
CA TYR A 38 -6.60 -14.77 -14.15
C TYR A 38 -6.84 -14.74 -12.63
N TYR A 39 -7.48 -15.76 -12.06
CA TYR A 39 -7.64 -15.88 -10.61
C TYR A 39 -6.29 -16.11 -9.92
N GLU A 40 -5.54 -17.12 -10.36
CA GLU A 40 -4.23 -17.42 -9.79
C GLU A 40 -3.23 -16.27 -10.01
N ALA A 41 -3.19 -15.69 -11.22
CA ALA A 41 -2.36 -14.53 -11.49
C ALA A 41 -2.74 -13.32 -10.62
N GLY A 42 -4.04 -13.08 -10.40
CA GLY A 42 -4.53 -12.01 -9.54
C GLY A 42 -4.12 -12.22 -8.08
N LYS A 43 -4.27 -13.44 -7.57
CA LYS A 43 -3.91 -13.84 -6.21
C LYS A 43 -2.41 -13.70 -5.95
N ASP A 44 -1.58 -14.15 -6.89
CA ASP A 44 -0.13 -13.99 -6.82
C ASP A 44 0.27 -12.52 -6.78
N ASN A 45 -0.34 -11.69 -7.62
CA ASN A 45 -0.07 -10.25 -7.66
C ASN A 45 -0.46 -9.55 -6.35
N ILE A 46 -1.66 -9.82 -5.80
CA ILE A 46 -2.09 -9.26 -4.52
C ILE A 46 -1.16 -9.70 -3.39
N THR A 47 -0.76 -10.96 -3.38
CA THR A 47 0.20 -11.51 -2.41
C THR A 47 1.56 -10.82 -2.52
N ALA A 48 2.05 -10.62 -3.75
CA ALA A 48 3.31 -9.93 -4.01
C ALA A 48 3.28 -8.47 -3.56
N ILE A 49 2.18 -7.75 -3.80
CA ILE A 49 1.98 -6.38 -3.33
C ILE A 49 2.13 -6.30 -1.81
N TYR A 50 1.44 -7.18 -1.08
CA TYR A 50 1.50 -7.18 0.37
C TYR A 50 2.91 -7.51 0.89
N LYS A 51 3.57 -8.53 0.31
CA LYS A 51 4.96 -8.88 0.67
C LYS A 51 5.92 -7.72 0.44
N ASN A 52 5.86 -7.09 -0.73
CA ASN A 52 6.72 -5.95 -1.07
C ASN A 52 6.50 -4.76 -0.12
N LEU A 53 5.26 -4.53 0.32
CA LEU A 53 4.96 -3.52 1.33
C LEU A 53 5.63 -3.84 2.67
N ILE A 54 5.52 -5.09 3.15
CA ILE A 54 6.15 -5.51 4.40
C ILE A 54 7.68 -5.40 4.30
N ASP A 55 8.27 -5.86 3.21
CA ASP A 55 9.72 -5.77 2.98
C ASP A 55 10.21 -4.32 2.98
N LEU A 56 9.43 -3.41 2.37
CA LEU A 56 9.72 -1.98 2.40
C LEU A 56 9.66 -1.41 3.83
N LEU A 57 8.66 -1.79 4.61
CA LEU A 57 8.48 -1.31 5.99
C LEU A 57 9.57 -1.84 6.94
N LEU A 58 10.04 -3.07 6.72
CA LEU A 58 11.11 -3.68 7.51
C LEU A 58 12.51 -3.16 7.11
N ASN A 59 12.67 -2.65 5.89
CA ASN A 59 13.93 -2.06 5.41
C ASN A 59 14.01 -0.56 5.76
N GLU A 60 14.38 -0.26 7.00
CA GLU A 60 14.44 1.11 7.53
C GLU A 60 15.31 2.06 6.67
N PHE A 61 16.43 1.56 6.15
CA PHE A 61 17.33 2.36 5.29
C PHE A 61 16.70 2.65 3.92
N GLY A 62 16.18 1.61 3.26
CA GLY A 62 15.50 1.73 1.98
C GLY A 62 14.27 2.64 2.06
N LEU A 63 13.47 2.50 3.12
CA LEU A 63 12.31 3.34 3.39
C LEU A 63 12.70 4.81 3.51
N ARG A 64 13.78 5.13 4.25
CA ARG A 64 14.27 6.52 4.36
C ARG A 64 14.70 7.10 3.01
N GLN A 65 15.35 6.32 2.15
CA GLN A 65 15.72 6.77 0.81
C GLN A 65 14.49 6.98 -0.08
N LEU A 66 13.51 6.07 -0.01
CA LEU A 66 12.28 6.18 -0.77
C LEU A 66 11.47 7.41 -0.36
N VAL A 67 11.33 7.68 0.95
CA VAL A 67 10.65 8.88 1.45
C VAL A 67 11.29 10.15 0.90
N LYS A 68 12.63 10.24 0.92
CA LYS A 68 13.35 11.38 0.30
C LYS A 68 13.06 11.49 -1.19
N LYS A 69 13.00 10.37 -1.91
CA LYS A 69 12.68 10.37 -3.34
C LYS A 69 11.25 10.86 -3.58
N ILE A 70 10.26 10.37 -2.81
CA ILE A 70 8.85 10.77 -2.91
C ILE A 70 8.69 12.27 -2.61
N GLN A 71 9.30 12.77 -1.54
CA GLN A 71 9.27 14.20 -1.18
C GLN A 71 9.84 15.10 -2.28
N ASN A 72 10.79 14.59 -3.05
CA ASN A 72 11.45 15.31 -4.14
C ASN A 72 10.85 15.01 -5.53
N SER A 73 9.84 14.14 -5.61
CA SER A 73 9.19 13.78 -6.87
C SER A 73 7.82 14.44 -6.92
N GLU A 74 7.51 15.13 -8.03
CA GLU A 74 6.11 15.34 -8.39
C GLU A 74 5.52 13.96 -8.64
N VAL A 75 4.64 13.53 -7.75
CA VAL A 75 4.01 12.21 -7.83
C VAL A 75 3.06 12.24 -9.03
N GLU A 76 3.56 11.87 -10.22
CA GLU A 76 2.73 11.58 -11.40
C GLU A 76 1.97 10.27 -11.17
N LEU A 77 0.97 10.32 -10.32
CA LEU A 77 -0.05 9.28 -10.24
C LEU A 77 -1.25 9.76 -11.04
N ASN A 78 -1.67 8.98 -12.04
CA ASN A 78 -2.99 9.10 -12.67
C ASN A 78 -4.13 8.65 -11.72
N ILE A 79 -3.92 8.82 -10.42
CA ILE A 79 -4.82 8.50 -9.33
C ILE A 79 -4.82 9.77 -8.48
N VAL A 80 -6.00 10.34 -8.21
CA VAL A 80 -6.13 11.62 -7.50
C VAL A 80 -5.64 11.45 -6.05
N LEU A 81 -4.34 11.65 -5.82
CA LEU A 81 -3.69 11.71 -4.51
C LEU A 81 -3.38 13.15 -4.06
N ASN A 82 -3.71 14.14 -4.91
CA ASN A 82 -3.45 15.55 -4.68
C ASN A 82 -4.02 16.10 -3.36
N GLU A 83 -5.08 15.50 -2.82
CA GLU A 83 -5.67 15.95 -1.54
C GLU A 83 -4.80 15.61 -0.32
N TYR A 84 -3.93 14.60 -0.40
CA TYR A 84 -3.10 14.19 0.73
C TYR A 84 -1.78 14.97 0.83
N LEU A 85 -1.23 15.41 -0.30
CA LEU A 85 0.00 16.22 -0.35
C LEU A 85 -0.26 17.71 -0.09
N ALA A 86 -1.47 18.21 -0.40
CA ALA A 86 -1.86 19.59 -0.11
C ALA A 86 -2.02 19.90 1.40
N ASN A 87 -2.09 18.87 2.24
CA ASN A 87 -2.37 18.96 3.67
C ASN A 87 -1.19 18.50 4.57
N MET A 88 -0.01 18.26 4.00
CA MET A 88 1.21 17.91 4.75
C MET A 88 2.11 19.11 5.01
#